data_AF-A0A7H8KYD1-F1
#
_entry.id   AF-A0A7H8KYD1-F1
#
_cell.length_a   1.000
_cell.length_b   1.000
_cell.length_c   1.000
_cell.angle_alpha   90.00
_cell.angle_beta   90.00
_cell.angle_gamma   90.00
#
_symmetry.space_group_name_H-M   'P 1'
#
loop_
_entity.id
_entity.type
_entity.pdbx_description
1 polymer ?
#
loop_
_entity_poly.entity_id
_entity_poly.type
_entity_poly.pdbx_seq_one_letter_code
_entity_poly.pdbx_strand_id
1 'polypeptide(L)'
;MSGTLQKQRVVLSTVSSDSHTWNLVFLQLLLEEQGYEVVNLGACVPDGVLIEAVRLHRPDSVVISSVNGHGHIDGARLIAALRADADPRVAGVPVMIGGKLGIRGADDADLAGELVAAGFDAVFSEGADPGELGRTLARFTPAGALGPAAPAAARTASARTAPATARSATARTASASARTAATRTAPADPFTAEEVAA
;
A
#
# COMPACT_ATOMS: atom_id res chain seq x y z
N MET A 1 -4.99 23.72 34.57
CA MET A 1 -4.89 23.80 33.10
C MET A 1 -5.51 22.53 32.54
N SER A 2 -6.65 22.62 31.84
CA SER A 2 -7.27 21.44 31.23
C SER A 2 -6.60 21.20 29.87
N GLY A 3 -5.59 20.33 29.84
CA GLY A 3 -4.98 19.90 28.58
C GLY A 3 -5.93 18.96 27.87
N THR A 4 -6.34 19.31 26.64
CA THR A 4 -7.06 18.36 25.79
C THR A 4 -6.11 17.22 25.41
N LEU A 5 -6.47 15.99 25.79
CA LEU A 5 -5.78 14.77 25.36
C LEU A 5 -5.89 14.65 23.83
N GLN A 6 -4.86 15.11 23.13
CA GLN A 6 -4.78 15.01 21.67
C GLN A 6 -4.45 13.57 21.30
N LYS A 7 -5.41 12.87 20.68
CA LYS A 7 -5.28 11.47 20.29
C LYS A 7 -4.16 11.33 19.25
N GLN A 8 -3.15 10.53 19.56
CA GLN A 8 -2.01 10.27 18.67
C GLN A 8 -2.47 9.70 17.33
N ARG A 9 -1.94 10.24 16.23
CA ARG A 9 -2.42 9.97 14.88
C ARG A 9 -1.49 9.03 14.12
N VAL A 10 -2.07 7.98 13.55
CA VAL A 10 -1.38 7.02 12.68
C VAL A 10 -1.91 7.11 11.25
N VAL A 11 -1.04 7.30 10.26
CA VAL A 11 -1.39 7.05 8.86
C VAL A 11 -1.19 5.58 8.55
N LEU A 12 -2.21 4.93 7.97
CA LEU A 12 -2.24 3.51 7.65
C LEU A 12 -2.49 3.31 6.14
N SER A 13 -1.68 2.46 5.50
CA SER A 13 -1.81 2.11 4.08
C SER A 13 -1.19 0.75 3.78
N THR A 14 -1.44 0.18 2.60
CA THR A 14 -0.52 -0.82 2.04
C THR A 14 0.59 -0.19 1.19
N VAL A 15 1.56 -1.01 0.77
CA VAL A 15 2.46 -0.69 -0.34
C VAL A 15 1.71 -0.58 -1.68
N SER A 16 2.25 0.18 -2.63
CA SER A 16 1.55 0.56 -3.86
C SER A 16 1.11 -0.60 -4.77
N SER A 17 1.79 -1.76 -4.71
CA SER A 17 1.40 -2.96 -5.48
C SER A 17 0.43 -3.90 -4.76
N ASP A 18 0.03 -3.59 -3.52
CA ASP A 18 -0.75 -4.50 -2.68
C ASP A 18 -2.20 -4.03 -2.55
N SER A 19 -3.11 -4.81 -3.15
CA SER A 19 -4.56 -4.56 -3.20
C SER A 19 -5.35 -5.16 -2.04
N HIS A 20 -4.70 -5.79 -1.07
CA HIS A 20 -5.40 -6.37 0.08
C HIS A 20 -5.88 -5.26 1.03
N THR A 21 -7.12 -5.41 1.51
CA THR A 21 -7.79 -4.41 2.35
C THR A 21 -8.15 -4.92 3.74
N TRP A 22 -8.30 -6.23 3.95
CA TRP A 22 -8.72 -6.80 5.23
C TRP A 22 -7.68 -6.61 6.34
N ASN A 23 -6.39 -6.71 5.99
CA ASN A 23 -5.25 -6.32 6.81
C ASN A 23 -5.36 -4.87 7.30
N LEU A 24 -5.80 -3.93 6.46
CA LEU A 24 -5.99 -2.53 6.86
C LEU A 24 -7.19 -2.36 7.80
N VAL A 25 -8.29 -3.09 7.58
CA VAL A 25 -9.44 -3.10 8.49
C VAL A 25 -9.04 -3.63 9.87
N PHE A 26 -8.34 -4.76 9.91
CA PHE A 26 -7.81 -5.34 11.14
C PHE A 26 -6.87 -4.38 11.90
N LEU A 27 -5.86 -3.84 11.19
CA LEU A 27 -4.91 -2.91 11.79
C LEU A 27 -5.59 -1.62 12.28
N GLN A 28 -6.56 -1.09 11.54
CA GLN A 28 -7.34 0.07 11.99
C GLN A 28 -8.08 -0.23 13.29
N LEU A 29 -8.80 -1.37 13.37
CA LEU A 29 -9.53 -1.74 14.59
C LEU A 29 -8.58 -1.88 15.80
N LEU A 30 -7.45 -2.58 15.62
CA LEU A 30 -6.43 -2.76 16.65
C LEU A 30 -5.86 -1.43 17.15
N LEU A 31 -5.56 -0.50 16.24
CA LEU A 31 -5.02 0.82 16.59
C LEU A 31 -6.07 1.74 17.23
N GLU A 32 -7.32 1.73 16.74
CA GLU A 32 -8.40 2.53 17.33
C GLU A 32 -8.78 2.04 18.75
N GLU A 33 -8.74 0.72 18.98
CA GLU A 33 -8.87 0.07 20.30
C GLU A 33 -7.73 0.46 21.26
N GLN A 34 -6.49 0.56 20.76
CA GLN A 34 -5.34 1.03 21.53
C GLN A 34 -5.32 2.54 21.81
N GLY A 35 -6.32 3.30 21.32
CA GLY A 35 -6.43 4.73 21.59
C GLY A 35 -5.67 5.63 20.61
N TYR A 36 -5.36 5.16 19.39
CA TYR A 36 -4.88 6.01 18.29
C TYR A 36 -6.04 6.59 17.45
N GLU A 37 -5.80 7.71 16.78
CA GLU A 37 -6.60 8.18 15.64
C GLU A 37 -6.00 7.64 14.34
N VAL A 38 -6.72 6.78 13.63
CA VAL A 38 -6.23 6.23 12.35
C VAL A 38 -6.73 7.08 11.18
N VAL A 39 -5.81 7.43 10.29
CA VAL A 39 -6.06 7.94 8.94
C VAL A 39 -5.70 6.83 7.96
N ASN A 40 -6.71 6.03 7.60
CA ASN A 40 -6.56 4.91 6.69
C ASN A 40 -6.68 5.39 5.24
N LEU A 41 -5.58 5.35 4.48
CA LEU A 41 -5.52 5.78 3.08
C LEU A 41 -6.02 4.69 2.11
N GLY A 42 -6.20 3.46 2.59
CA GLY A 42 -6.58 2.31 1.79
C GLY A 42 -5.38 1.60 1.15
N ALA A 43 -5.69 0.80 0.12
CA ALA A 43 -4.74 -0.08 -0.55
C ALA A 43 -4.25 0.50 -1.88
N CYS A 44 -3.12 0.00 -2.40
CA CYS A 44 -2.46 0.46 -3.64
C CYS A 44 -2.15 1.97 -3.69
N VAL A 45 -1.86 2.61 -2.55
CA VAL A 45 -1.59 4.05 -2.51
C VAL A 45 -0.20 4.34 -3.10
N PRO A 46 -0.07 5.24 -4.09
CA PRO A 46 1.23 5.64 -4.62
C PRO A 46 2.05 6.41 -3.57
N ASP A 47 3.37 6.20 -3.54
CA ASP A 47 4.29 6.75 -2.54
C ASP A 47 4.12 8.27 -2.35
N GLY A 48 4.04 9.02 -3.45
CA GLY A 48 3.84 10.48 -3.39
C GLY A 48 2.51 10.89 -2.76
N VAL A 49 1.44 10.11 -2.93
CA VAL A 49 0.15 10.36 -2.27
C VAL A 49 0.25 10.08 -0.77
N LEU A 50 1.01 9.05 -0.37
CA LEU A 50 1.27 8.77 1.03
C LEU A 50 2.12 9.86 1.69
N ILE A 51 3.18 10.33 1.02
CA ILE A 51 4.05 11.41 1.49
C ILE A 51 3.26 12.72 1.64
N GLU A 52 2.40 13.06 0.67
CA GLU A 52 1.50 14.23 0.80
C GLU A 52 0.46 14.05 1.92
N ALA A 53 -0.03 12.83 2.17
CA ALA A 53 -0.87 12.55 3.32
C ALA A 53 -0.12 12.74 4.66
N VAL A 54 1.18 12.39 4.74
CA VAL A 54 2.03 12.69 5.90
C VAL A 54 2.18 14.21 6.09
N ARG A 55 2.43 14.98 5.01
CA ARG A 55 2.48 16.45 5.07
C ARG A 55 1.17 17.07 5.58
N LEU A 56 0.03 16.58 5.08
CA LEU A 56 -1.30 17.11 5.37
C LEU A 56 -1.76 16.76 6.78
N HIS A 57 -1.66 15.49 7.17
CA HIS A 57 -2.21 14.99 8.42
C HIS A 57 -1.26 15.12 9.61
N ARG A 58 0.03 15.34 9.37
CA ARG A 58 1.11 15.42 10.38
C ARG A 58 0.98 14.31 11.45
N PRO A 59 0.97 13.02 11.04
CA PRO A 59 0.82 11.92 11.97
C PRO A 59 2.04 11.79 12.89
N ASP A 60 1.83 11.18 14.06
CA ASP A 60 2.89 10.81 14.99
C ASP A 60 3.61 9.52 14.55
N SER A 61 2.99 8.70 13.69
CA SER A 61 3.59 7.51 13.07
C SER A 61 2.90 7.10 11.76
N VAL A 62 3.61 6.34 10.93
CA VAL A 62 3.10 5.71 9.70
C VAL A 62 3.22 4.20 9.81
N VAL A 63 2.16 3.47 9.48
CA VAL A 63 2.12 2.00 9.45
C VAL A 63 1.81 1.53 8.04
N ILE A 64 2.73 0.76 7.47
CA ILE A 64 2.61 0.14 6.14
C ILE A 64 2.34 -1.35 6.31
N SER A 65 1.31 -1.86 5.65
CA SER A 65 1.05 -3.30 5.57
C SER A 65 1.40 -3.86 4.20
N SER A 66 2.04 -5.02 4.15
CA SER A 66 2.18 -5.80 2.92
C SER A 66 1.88 -7.26 3.23
N VAL A 67 1.07 -7.89 2.40
CA VAL A 67 0.75 -9.33 2.43
C VAL A 67 0.91 -9.98 1.05
N ASN A 68 1.10 -9.17 -0.01
CA ASN A 68 1.41 -9.67 -1.37
C ASN A 68 2.84 -10.22 -1.53
N GLY A 69 3.75 -9.97 -0.59
CA GLY A 69 5.16 -10.39 -0.71
C GLY A 69 6.08 -9.39 -1.42
N HIS A 70 5.63 -8.15 -1.63
CA HIS A 70 6.46 -7.06 -2.18
C HIS A 70 6.90 -6.04 -1.12
N GLY A 71 6.67 -6.30 0.17
CA GLY A 71 6.98 -5.37 1.26
C GLY A 71 8.42 -4.89 1.27
N HIS A 72 9.38 -5.71 0.86
CA HIS A 72 10.78 -5.30 0.69
C HIS A 72 10.97 -4.33 -0.49
N ILE A 73 10.53 -4.74 -1.69
CA ILE A 73 10.80 -4.00 -2.94
C ILE A 73 10.08 -2.64 -2.94
N ASP A 74 8.79 -2.62 -2.64
CA ASP A 74 8.02 -1.38 -2.58
C ASP A 74 8.33 -0.59 -1.29
N GLY A 75 8.56 -1.27 -0.16
CA GLY A 75 8.90 -0.61 1.09
C GLY A 75 10.22 0.16 1.01
N ALA A 76 11.28 -0.46 0.46
CA ALA A 76 12.57 0.18 0.28
C ALA A 76 12.49 1.43 -0.62
N ARG A 77 11.67 1.38 -1.68
CA ARG A 77 11.40 2.52 -2.56
C ARG A 77 10.64 3.64 -1.82
N LEU A 78 9.57 3.29 -1.10
CA LEU A 78 8.75 4.21 -0.34
C LEU A 78 9.55 4.93 0.75
N ILE A 79 10.33 4.19 1.55
CA ILE A 79 11.06 4.77 2.68
C ILE A 79 12.21 5.66 2.19
N ALA A 80 12.93 5.26 1.13
CA ALA A 80 13.95 6.11 0.54
C ALA A 80 13.37 7.44 0.03
N ALA A 81 12.19 7.41 -0.61
CA ALA A 81 11.50 8.62 -1.05
C ALA A 81 11.05 9.51 0.13
N LEU A 82 10.50 8.91 1.20
CA LEU A 82 10.05 9.63 2.39
C LEU A 82 11.23 10.24 3.17
N ARG A 83 12.34 9.51 3.35
CA ARG A 83 13.54 10.01 4.05
C ARG A 83 14.31 11.07 3.25
N ALA A 84 14.14 11.12 1.93
CA ALA A 84 14.71 12.15 1.08
C ALA A 84 13.89 13.45 1.03
N ASP A 85 12.77 13.55 1.77
CA ASP A 85 11.91 14.73 1.75
C ASP A 85 12.58 15.97 2.37
N ALA A 86 12.37 17.13 1.76
CA ALA A 86 12.95 18.40 2.21
C ALA A 86 12.29 18.99 3.47
N ASP A 87 11.11 18.52 3.90
CA ASP A 87 10.50 18.86 5.19
C ASP A 87 10.99 17.88 6.26
N PRO A 88 11.81 18.32 7.25
CA PRO A 88 12.38 17.43 8.26
C PRO A 88 11.33 16.71 9.11
N ARG A 89 10.09 17.20 9.18
CA ARG A 89 8.98 16.52 9.89
C ARG A 89 8.38 15.39 9.07
N VAL A 90 8.50 15.42 7.75
CA VAL A 90 8.11 14.32 6.86
C VAL A 90 9.24 13.29 6.86
N ALA A 91 10.48 13.72 6.59
CA ALA A 91 11.64 12.83 6.60
C ALA A 91 11.90 12.18 7.97
N GLY A 92 11.51 12.83 9.06
CA GLY A 92 11.67 12.34 10.43
C GLY A 92 10.44 11.68 11.08
N VAL A 93 9.33 11.44 10.36
CA VAL A 93 8.18 10.74 10.98
C VAL A 93 8.53 9.26 11.22
N PRO A 94 8.17 8.65 12.36
CA PRO A 94 8.34 7.22 12.57
C PRO A 94 7.56 6.41 11.53
N VAL A 95 8.21 5.47 10.84
CA VAL A 95 7.60 4.59 9.82
C VAL A 95 7.87 3.14 10.17
N MET A 96 6.80 2.33 10.15
CA MET A 96 6.85 0.90 10.38
C MET A 96 6.27 0.15 9.20
N ILE A 97 6.78 -1.05 8.90
CA ILE A 97 6.22 -1.94 7.88
C ILE A 97 6.04 -3.35 8.44
N GLY A 98 4.99 -4.05 8.03
CA GLY A 98 4.77 -5.41 8.50
C GLY A 98 3.94 -6.33 7.61
N GLY A 99 4.14 -7.63 7.83
CA GLY A 99 3.51 -8.74 7.12
C GLY A 99 4.50 -9.47 6.22
N LYS A 100 4.08 -9.81 4.99
CA LYS A 100 4.86 -10.59 4.05
C LYS A 100 5.81 -9.71 3.23
N LEU A 101 7.08 -9.68 3.63
CA LEU A 101 8.11 -8.81 3.05
C LEU A 101 8.65 -9.32 1.70
N GLY A 102 8.67 -10.64 1.50
CA GLY A 102 9.17 -11.31 0.30
C GLY A 102 8.31 -12.50 -0.11
N ILE A 103 8.59 -13.09 -1.28
CA ILE A 103 7.81 -14.21 -1.82
C ILE A 103 8.39 -15.59 -1.46
N ARG A 104 9.63 -15.68 -0.93
CA ARG A 104 10.34 -16.93 -0.69
C ARG A 104 10.18 -17.45 0.75
N GLY A 105 9.60 -16.66 1.65
CA GLY A 105 9.28 -17.07 3.02
C GLY A 105 10.54 -17.13 3.88
N ALA A 106 10.85 -18.30 4.46
CA ALA A 106 11.99 -18.45 5.38
C ALA A 106 13.37 -18.20 4.75
N ASP A 107 13.48 -18.26 3.41
CA ASP A 107 14.69 -17.91 2.65
C ASP A 107 14.99 -16.39 2.67
N ASP A 108 14.00 -15.55 2.92
CA ASP A 108 14.07 -14.08 2.87
C ASP A 108 14.62 -13.49 4.19
N ALA A 109 15.64 -14.15 4.78
CA ALA A 109 16.01 -14.04 6.19
C ALA A 109 16.48 -12.65 6.67
N ASP A 110 17.02 -11.81 5.78
CA ASP A 110 17.58 -10.48 6.12
C ASP A 110 16.75 -9.28 5.58
N LEU A 111 15.62 -9.51 4.89
CA LEU A 111 14.83 -8.40 4.30
C LEU A 111 14.35 -7.38 5.35
N ALA A 112 14.15 -7.81 6.61
CA ALA A 112 13.82 -6.91 7.70
C ALA A 112 15.00 -6.00 8.10
N GLY A 113 16.23 -6.53 8.10
CA GLY A 113 17.45 -5.76 8.35
C GLY A 113 17.73 -4.75 7.23
N GLU A 114 17.55 -5.16 5.97
CA GLU A 114 17.66 -4.28 4.80
C GLU A 114 16.65 -3.12 4.85
N LEU A 115 15.39 -3.38 5.23
CA LEU A 115 14.37 -2.33 5.40
C LEU A 115 14.68 -1.36 6.55
N VAL A 116 15.19 -1.83 7.69
CA VAL A 116 15.65 -0.95 8.78
C VAL A 116 16.83 -0.10 8.31
N ALA A 117 17.80 -0.69 7.60
CA ALA A 117 18.94 0.04 7.03
C ALA A 117 18.53 1.07 5.96
N ALA A 118 17.46 0.79 5.19
CA ALA A 118 16.84 1.75 4.26
C ALA A 118 16.09 2.90 4.96
N GLY A 119 15.81 2.76 6.26
CA GLY A 119 15.30 3.83 7.11
C GLY A 119 13.93 3.57 7.76
N PHE A 120 13.40 2.34 7.80
CA PHE A 120 12.24 2.03 8.63
C PHE A 120 12.64 1.97 10.12
N ASP A 121 11.79 2.49 11.00
CA ASP A 121 12.03 2.50 12.45
C ASP A 121 11.69 1.15 13.11
N ALA A 122 10.81 0.37 12.49
CA ALA A 122 10.52 -1.02 12.86
C ALA A 122 10.00 -1.83 11.67
N VAL A 123 10.28 -3.13 11.67
CA VAL A 123 9.83 -4.08 10.66
C VAL A 123 9.28 -5.34 11.34
N PHE A 124 8.08 -5.76 10.96
CA PHE A 124 7.39 -6.92 11.53
C PHE A 124 7.21 -8.02 10.48
N SER A 125 7.94 -9.12 10.61
CA SER A 125 7.83 -10.27 9.69
C SER A 125 6.48 -10.99 9.81
N GLU A 126 6.16 -11.80 8.80
CA GLU A 126 4.97 -12.66 8.78
C GLU A 126 4.95 -13.56 10.03
N GLY A 127 3.83 -13.53 10.78
CA GLY A 127 3.68 -14.25 12.05
C GLY A 127 4.11 -13.49 13.31
N ALA A 128 4.53 -12.22 13.22
CA ALA A 128 4.79 -11.37 14.40
C ALA A 128 3.54 -11.20 15.28
N ASP A 129 3.75 -11.01 16.60
CA ASP A 129 2.67 -10.74 17.55
C ASP A 129 1.99 -9.40 17.25
N PRO A 130 0.66 -9.33 17.03
CA PRO A 130 -0.06 -8.07 16.84
C PRO A 130 0.14 -7.07 18.00
N GLY A 131 0.39 -7.55 19.23
CA GLY A 131 0.73 -6.71 20.37
C GLY A 131 2.09 -6.01 20.24
N GLU A 132 2.99 -6.50 19.39
CA GLU A 132 4.33 -5.93 19.18
C GLU A 132 4.28 -4.57 18.48
N LEU A 133 3.37 -4.41 17.51
CA LEU A 133 3.11 -3.12 16.86
C LEU A 133 2.71 -2.05 17.89
N GLY A 134 1.76 -2.37 18.77
CA GLY A 134 1.31 -1.44 19.82
C GLY A 134 2.41 -1.08 20.82
N ARG A 135 3.20 -2.07 21.26
CA ARG A 135 4.38 -1.85 22.13
C ARG A 135 5.47 -1.02 21.46
N THR A 136 5.54 -1.05 20.13
CA THR A 136 6.54 -0.30 19.35
C THR A 136 6.10 1.14 19.12
N LEU A 137 4.85 1.36 18.69
CA LEU A 137 4.24 2.70 18.58
C LEU A 137 4.27 3.47 19.90
N ALA A 138 4.10 2.79 21.03
CA ALA A 138 4.22 3.39 22.37
C ALA A 138 5.62 3.96 22.68
N ARG A 139 6.67 3.57 21.95
CA ARG A 139 8.04 4.14 22.11
C ARG A 139 8.19 5.49 21.40
N PHE A 140 7.41 5.73 20.35
CA PHE A 140 7.38 6.97 19.58
C PHE A 140 6.31 7.94 20.08
N THR A 141 5.34 7.43 20.84
CA THR A 141 4.27 8.19 21.49
C THR A 141 4.76 8.89 22.77
N PRO A 142 4.58 10.21 22.93
CA PRO A 142 4.84 10.89 24.20
C PRO A 142 3.95 10.37 25.33
N ALA A 143 4.52 10.22 26.54
CA ALA A 143 3.80 9.70 27.70
C ALA A 143 2.57 10.58 28.02
N GLY A 144 1.38 9.97 28.01
CA GLY A 144 0.11 10.65 28.26
C GLY A 144 -0.62 11.18 27.02
N ALA A 145 -0.16 10.91 25.79
CA ALA A 145 -0.83 11.35 24.56
C ALA A 145 -1.90 10.36 24.00
N LEU A 146 -2.04 9.17 24.58
CA LEU A 146 -3.14 8.26 24.22
C LEU A 146 -4.44 8.74 24.87
N GLY A 147 -5.36 9.23 24.04
CA GLY A 147 -6.72 9.54 24.47
C GLY A 147 -7.49 8.25 24.82
N PRO A 148 -8.61 8.35 25.56
CA PRO A 148 -9.43 7.18 25.88
C PRO A 148 -9.82 6.44 24.60
N ALA A 149 -9.71 5.12 24.61
CA ALA A 149 -10.13 4.25 23.52
C ALA A 149 -11.59 4.55 23.16
N ALA A 150 -11.82 4.90 21.90
CA ALA A 150 -13.17 5.12 21.39
C ALA A 150 -13.72 3.76 20.95
N PRO A 151 -15.00 3.43 21.22
CA PRO A 151 -15.59 2.21 20.69
C PRO A 151 -15.50 2.23 19.15
N ALA A 152 -15.09 1.11 18.56
CA ALA A 152 -14.74 0.97 17.14
C ALA A 152 -15.94 1.04 16.16
N ALA A 153 -16.98 1.81 16.48
CA ALA A 153 -18.18 1.98 15.70
C ALA A 153 -18.21 3.33 14.97
N ALA A 154 -18.37 3.27 13.65
CA ALA A 154 -18.79 4.37 12.76
C ALA A 154 -17.83 5.57 12.56
N ARG A 155 -16.74 5.36 11.81
CA ARG A 155 -16.12 6.40 10.95
C ARG A 155 -15.98 5.98 9.49
N THR A 156 -17.00 5.33 8.92
CA THR A 156 -17.08 5.02 7.48
C THR A 156 -17.76 6.15 6.69
N ALA A 157 -17.06 7.28 6.48
CA ALA A 157 -17.34 8.22 5.38
C ALA A 157 -16.31 9.38 5.32
N SER A 158 -15.47 9.40 4.28
CA SER A 158 -15.51 10.47 3.25
C SER A 158 -14.41 10.29 2.19
N ALA A 159 -14.55 9.27 1.34
CA ALA A 159 -13.83 9.20 0.07
C ALA A 159 -14.76 9.70 -1.04
N ARG A 160 -14.99 11.02 -1.14
CA ARG A 160 -15.83 11.56 -2.23
C ARG A 160 -15.73 13.08 -2.50
N THR A 161 -14.75 13.51 -3.30
CA THR A 161 -14.99 14.49 -4.38
C THR A 161 -13.86 14.52 -5.41
N ALA A 162 -14.11 13.95 -6.60
CA ALA A 162 -13.47 14.35 -7.85
C ALA A 162 -14.59 14.58 -8.87
N PRO A 163 -14.72 15.78 -9.49
CA PRO A 163 -15.75 16.03 -10.49
C PRO A 163 -15.33 15.48 -11.85
N ALA A 164 -15.95 14.39 -12.28
CA ALA A 164 -15.86 13.94 -13.66
C ALA A 164 -16.87 14.71 -14.54
N THR A 165 -16.39 15.71 -15.29
CA THR A 165 -17.19 16.40 -16.31
C THR A 165 -16.92 15.82 -17.70
N ALA A 166 -17.64 14.76 -18.03
CA ALA A 166 -17.71 14.29 -19.41
C ALA A 166 -18.61 15.21 -20.25
N ARG A 167 -18.17 15.56 -21.47
CA ARG A 167 -19.11 15.95 -22.53
C ARG A 167 -18.61 15.57 -23.91
N SER A 168 -19.37 14.69 -24.56
CA SER A 168 -19.14 14.19 -25.91
C SER A 168 -19.41 15.26 -26.98
N ALA A 169 -18.64 15.22 -28.08
CA ALA A 169 -18.94 15.91 -29.32
C ALA A 169 -18.88 14.92 -30.50
N THR A 170 -20.05 14.51 -30.99
CA THR A 170 -20.21 13.73 -32.21
C THR A 170 -19.91 14.57 -33.45
N ALA A 171 -19.06 14.08 -34.35
CA ALA A 171 -19.02 14.49 -35.75
C ALA A 171 -18.85 13.26 -36.65
N ARG A 172 -19.80 13.05 -37.57
CA ARG A 172 -19.73 12.04 -38.62
C ARG A 172 -19.32 12.73 -39.92
N THR A 173 -18.43 12.10 -40.70
CA THR A 173 -18.39 12.31 -42.15
C THR A 173 -17.90 11.04 -42.85
N ALA A 174 -18.58 10.65 -43.93
CA ALA A 174 -18.09 9.65 -44.90
C ALA A 174 -17.08 10.33 -45.86
N SER A 175 -16.31 9.70 -46.76
CA SER A 175 -16.31 8.36 -47.41
C SER A 175 -14.86 8.08 -47.94
N ALA A 176 -14.48 7.05 -48.73
CA ALA A 176 -15.21 6.03 -49.50
C ALA A 176 -14.41 4.72 -49.75
N SER A 177 -15.16 3.69 -50.15
CA SER A 177 -14.81 2.48 -50.93
C SER A 177 -13.43 2.34 -51.60
N ALA A 178 -12.79 1.19 -51.35
CA ALA A 178 -12.26 0.33 -52.41
C ALA A 178 -12.53 -1.16 -52.07
N ARG A 179 -13.18 -1.90 -52.99
CA ARG A 179 -13.38 -3.35 -52.93
C ARG A 179 -12.53 -4.02 -54.00
N THR A 180 -11.86 -5.11 -53.66
CA THR A 180 -11.56 -6.20 -54.61
C THR A 180 -11.67 -7.55 -53.89
N ALA A 181 -12.26 -8.53 -54.57
CA ALA A 181 -12.52 -9.88 -54.07
C ALA A 181 -11.21 -10.71 -54.04
N ALA A 182 -10.90 -11.44 -52.97
CA ALA A 182 -11.32 -12.81 -52.68
C ALA A 182 -10.73 -13.91 -53.59
N THR A 183 -9.92 -14.79 -53.00
CA THR A 183 -10.00 -16.24 -53.27
C THR A 183 -9.69 -17.02 -51.98
N ARG A 184 -10.35 -18.17 -51.82
CA ARG A 184 -10.32 -19.01 -50.61
C ARG A 184 -9.74 -20.37 -50.98
N THR A 185 -8.62 -20.79 -50.37
CA THR A 185 -8.19 -22.20 -50.39
C THR A 185 -7.40 -22.56 -49.13
N ALA A 186 -7.76 -23.68 -48.52
CA ALA A 186 -7.03 -24.41 -47.48
C ALA A 186 -7.61 -25.84 -47.44
N PRO A 187 -6.94 -26.82 -46.82
CA PRO A 187 -5.50 -27.08 -46.73
C PRO A 187 -5.13 -28.39 -47.48
N ALA A 188 -3.85 -28.77 -47.52
CA ALA A 188 -3.42 -30.09 -48.01
C ALA A 188 -2.17 -30.61 -47.27
N ASP A 189 -2.43 -31.36 -46.20
CA ASP A 189 -1.79 -32.59 -45.69
C ASP A 189 -0.25 -32.77 -45.51
N PRO A 190 0.13 -33.68 -44.57
CA PRO A 190 1.51 -33.82 -44.09
C PRO A 190 2.35 -34.77 -44.94
N PHE A 191 3.68 -34.60 -44.87
CA PHE A 191 4.62 -35.52 -45.49
C PHE A 191 4.89 -36.72 -44.58
N THR A 192 4.45 -37.92 -44.99
CA THR A 192 4.73 -39.19 -44.33
C THR A 192 5.85 -39.97 -45.03
N ALA A 193 6.82 -40.45 -44.26
CA ALA A 193 7.73 -41.57 -44.49
C ALA A 193 8.33 -41.88 -43.09
N GLU A 194 8.29 -43.06 -42.47
CA GLU A 194 8.73 -44.41 -42.91
C GLU A 194 10.15 -44.37 -43.53
N GLU A 195 11.13 -45.21 -43.15
CA GLU A 195 11.04 -46.55 -42.57
C GLU A 195 12.41 -47.00 -41.95
N VAL A 196 12.41 -48.06 -41.13
CA VAL A 196 13.52 -48.98 -40.73
C VAL A 196 14.83 -48.43 -40.10
N ALA A 197 15.10 -48.79 -38.83
CA ALA A 197 16.21 -49.70 -38.42
C ALA A 197 16.61 -49.60 -36.92
N ALA A 198 16.20 -50.57 -36.09
CA ALA A 198 16.92 -51.19 -34.93
C ALA A 198 15.93 -51.92 -34.01
#